data_AF-A0A1L1SSY1-F1
#
_entry.id   AF-A0A1L1SSY1-F1
#
_cell.length_a   1.000
_cell.length_b   1.000
_cell.length_c   1.000
_cell.angle_alpha   90.00
_cell.angle_beta   90.00
_cell.angle_gamma   90.00
#
_symmetry.space_group_name_H-M   'P 1'
#
loop_
_entity.id
_entity.type
_entity.pdbx_description
1 polymer ?
#
loop_
_entity_poly.entity_id
_entity_poly.type
_entity_poly.pdbx_seq_one_letter_code
_entity_poly.pdbx_strand_id
1 'polypeptide(L)'
;MKKMSNIYESAANTLGIFNSPCLTKVELRVACKGISDRDALSKPDPCVILKMQSHGQWFEVDRTEVIRTCINPVYSKLFTVDFYFEEVQRLRFEVHDISSNHNGLKEADFLGGMECTLGQIVSQRKLSKSLLKHGNTAGKSSITVIAEELSGNDDYVELAFNARKLDDKDFFSKSDPFLEIFRMNDDATQQLVHRTEVVMNNLSPAWKSFKVSVNSLCSGDPDRRLKCIVWDWDSNGKHDFIGEFTSTFKEMRGAMEGKQVQWECINPKYKAKKKNYK
;
A
#
# COMPACT_ATOMS: atom_id res chain seq x y z
N MET A 1 3.68 19.85 -26.67
CA MET A 1 3.25 18.56 -26.07
C MET A 1 4.20 18.21 -24.94
N LYS A 2 3.75 18.29 -23.68
CA LYS A 2 4.55 17.83 -22.52
C LYS A 2 4.69 16.31 -22.64
N LYS A 3 5.93 15.80 -22.74
CA LYS A 3 6.23 14.38 -22.53
C LYS A 3 5.66 14.01 -21.17
N MET A 4 4.69 13.08 -21.14
CA MET A 4 4.32 12.43 -19.88
C MET A 4 5.58 11.72 -19.37
N SER A 5 6.06 12.14 -18.19
CA SER A 5 7.07 11.43 -17.43
C SER A 5 6.61 9.99 -17.25
N ASN A 6 7.44 9.03 -17.65
CA ASN A 6 7.15 7.62 -17.51
C ASN A 6 7.13 7.31 -16.00
N ILE A 7 5.94 7.27 -15.40
CA ILE A 7 5.70 7.02 -13.97
C ILE A 7 6.21 5.65 -13.46
N TYR A 8 6.90 4.90 -14.32
CA TYR A 8 7.35 3.53 -14.12
C TYR A 8 8.85 3.35 -14.38
N GLU A 9 9.58 4.46 -14.55
CA GLU A 9 11.04 4.45 -14.45
C GLU A 9 11.40 4.12 -13.00
N SER A 10 12.35 3.18 -12.79
CA SER A 10 12.82 2.94 -11.42
C SER A 10 13.35 4.24 -10.86
N ALA A 11 13.22 4.45 -9.56
CA ALA A 11 13.76 5.66 -8.96
C ALA A 11 15.28 5.77 -9.13
N ALA A 12 15.97 4.64 -9.32
CA ALA A 12 17.40 4.60 -9.63
C ALA A 12 17.73 5.12 -11.04
N ASN A 13 16.92 4.75 -12.06
CA ASN A 13 17.07 5.24 -13.42
C ASN A 13 16.70 6.73 -13.52
N THR A 14 15.65 7.14 -12.81
CA THR A 14 15.22 8.56 -12.72
C THR A 14 16.34 9.45 -12.18
N LEU A 15 17.19 8.91 -11.30
CA LEU A 15 18.32 9.62 -10.70
C LEU A 15 19.66 9.38 -11.43
N GLY A 16 19.70 8.51 -12.46
CA GLY A 16 20.90 8.20 -13.24
C GLY A 16 22.08 7.66 -12.41
N ILE A 17 21.81 6.92 -11.33
CA ILE A 17 22.82 6.66 -10.29
C ILE A 17 23.84 5.58 -10.68
N PHE A 18 23.51 4.66 -11.59
CA PHE A 18 24.35 3.48 -11.87
C PHE A 18 24.52 3.22 -13.38
N ASN A 19 25.72 2.78 -13.78
CA ASN A 19 26.08 2.41 -15.16
C ASN A 19 26.18 0.88 -15.39
N SER A 20 25.91 0.06 -14.38
CA SER A 20 25.99 -1.40 -14.43
C SER A 20 24.68 -2.02 -14.95
N PRO A 21 24.68 -3.23 -15.51
CA PRO A 21 23.45 -3.90 -15.91
C PRO A 21 22.59 -4.23 -14.68
N CYS A 22 21.32 -3.83 -14.73
CA CYS A 22 20.32 -4.16 -13.71
C CYS A 22 20.08 -5.68 -13.69
N LEU A 23 20.15 -6.30 -12.51
CA LEU A 23 19.88 -7.74 -12.37
C LEU A 23 18.37 -8.02 -12.39
N THR A 24 17.60 -7.29 -11.59
CA THR A 24 16.14 -7.41 -11.52
C THR A 24 15.51 -6.16 -10.89
N LYS A 25 14.21 -5.99 -11.08
CA LYS A 25 13.40 -5.01 -10.36
C LYS A 25 12.84 -5.62 -9.09
N VAL A 26 12.84 -4.85 -8.01
CA VAL A 26 12.31 -5.28 -6.71
C VAL A 26 11.19 -4.34 -6.29
N GLU A 27 10.03 -4.91 -5.98
CA GLU A 27 8.92 -4.22 -5.33
C GLU A 27 9.08 -4.30 -3.81
N LEU A 28 9.12 -3.15 -3.13
CA LEU A 28 9.21 -3.04 -1.69
C LEU A 28 7.87 -2.58 -1.12
N ARG A 29 7.32 -3.39 -0.21
CA ARG A 29 6.12 -3.11 0.58
C ARG A 29 6.52 -2.68 1.97
N VAL A 30 5.84 -1.69 2.51
CA VAL A 30 6.16 -1.14 3.82
C VAL A 30 4.95 -1.18 4.74
N ALA A 31 5.19 -1.55 5.99
CA ALA A 31 4.24 -1.41 7.08
C ALA A 31 4.98 -0.95 8.33
N CYS A 32 4.30 -0.20 9.20
CA CYS A 32 4.84 0.21 10.48
C CYS A 32 3.95 -0.27 11.62
N LYS A 33 4.52 -0.36 12.82
CA LYS A 33 3.80 -0.71 14.04
C LYS A 33 4.21 0.17 15.20
N GLY A 34 3.25 0.51 16.04
CA GLY A 34 3.49 1.28 17.26
C GLY A 34 4.09 2.65 17.00
N ILE A 35 3.76 3.28 15.86
CA ILE A 35 4.13 4.67 15.62
C ILE A 35 3.35 5.50 16.65
N SER A 36 4.07 6.19 17.51
CA SER A 36 3.49 7.16 18.43
C SER A 36 4.47 8.30 18.57
N ASP A 37 3.97 9.52 18.51
CA ASP A 37 4.70 10.59 19.15
C ASP A 37 4.50 10.46 20.67
N ARG A 38 5.59 10.51 21.44
CA ARG A 38 5.54 10.32 22.90
C ARG A 38 4.71 11.40 23.59
N ASP A 39 4.55 12.54 22.92
CA ASP A 39 4.00 13.76 23.50
C ASP A 39 2.61 14.13 22.92
N ALA A 40 2.06 13.33 22.00
CA ALA A 40 0.81 13.66 21.31
C ALA A 40 -0.45 13.03 21.94
N LEU A 41 -1.47 13.86 22.17
CA LEU A 41 -2.84 13.46 22.52
C LEU A 41 -3.61 12.87 21.33
N SER A 42 -3.07 13.00 20.11
CA SER A 42 -3.66 12.54 18.86
C SER A 42 -2.82 11.44 18.21
N LYS A 43 -3.47 10.57 17.43
CA LYS A 43 -2.75 9.61 16.60
C LYS A 43 -2.12 10.34 15.40
N PRO A 44 -0.95 9.88 14.92
CA PRO A 44 -0.27 10.51 13.78
C PRO A 44 -0.97 10.19 12.45
N ASP A 45 -0.61 10.96 11.43
CA ASP A 45 -0.93 10.75 10.02
C ASP A 45 0.34 10.30 9.26
N PRO A 46 0.81 9.05 9.45
CA PRO A 46 2.14 8.65 9.00
C PRO A 46 2.27 8.46 7.48
N CYS A 47 3.39 8.92 6.96
CA CYS A 47 3.87 8.72 5.60
C CYS A 47 5.31 8.21 5.61
N VAL A 48 5.66 7.28 4.72
CA VAL A 48 7.03 6.77 4.57
C VAL A 48 7.67 7.38 3.33
N ILE A 49 8.84 7.96 3.50
CA ILE A 49 9.71 8.46 2.44
C ILE A 49 10.87 7.49 2.27
N LEU A 50 11.04 6.95 1.06
CA LEU A 50 12.21 6.17 0.69
C LEU A 50 13.28 7.12 0.14
N LYS A 51 14.50 6.99 0.67
CA LYS A 51 15.69 7.66 0.15
C LYS A 51 16.76 6.65 -0.21
N MET A 52 17.58 6.98 -1.19
CA MET A 52 18.75 6.20 -1.59
C MET A 52 20.01 7.07 -1.54
N GLN A 53 21.13 6.49 -1.08
CA GLN A 53 22.40 7.20 -1.02
C GLN A 53 23.12 7.15 -2.36
N SER A 54 23.61 8.29 -2.83
CA SER A 54 24.50 8.41 -3.99
C SER A 54 25.55 9.48 -3.69
N HIS A 55 26.84 9.20 -3.97
CA HIS A 55 27.94 10.15 -3.74
C HIS A 55 27.95 10.78 -2.32
N GLY A 56 27.60 10.00 -1.30
CA GLY A 56 27.52 10.45 0.09
C GLY A 56 26.26 11.24 0.46
N GLN A 57 25.43 11.62 -0.50
CA GLN A 57 24.18 12.37 -0.29
C GLN A 57 22.95 11.46 -0.38
N TRP A 58 21.90 11.81 0.37
CA TRP A 58 20.62 11.10 0.36
C TRP A 58 19.64 11.78 -0.60
N PHE A 59 19.10 11.01 -1.54
CA PHE A 59 18.11 11.48 -2.50
C PHE A 59 16.77 10.82 -2.22
N GLU A 60 15.70 11.61 -2.21
CA GLU A 60 14.34 11.07 -2.17
C GLU A 60 14.07 10.29 -3.45
N VAL A 61 13.66 9.05 -3.27
CA VAL A 61 13.28 8.12 -4.33
C VAL A 61 11.79 8.24 -4.60
N ASP A 62 10.98 8.09 -3.56
CA ASP A 62 9.51 8.09 -3.65
C ASP A 62 8.91 8.17 -2.22
N ARG A 63 7.58 8.27 -2.14
CA ARG A 63 6.82 8.29 -0.88
C ARG A 63 5.53 7.49 -0.95
N THR A 64 5.05 7.03 0.19
CA THR A 64 3.74 6.40 0.33
C THR A 64 2.59 7.41 0.35
N GLU A 65 1.37 6.90 0.29
CA GLU A 65 0.21 7.65 0.75
C GLU A 65 0.30 7.99 2.25
N VAL A 66 -0.47 8.99 2.67
CA VAL A 66 -0.67 9.34 4.09
C VAL A 66 -1.82 8.51 4.64
N ILE A 67 -1.59 7.75 5.70
CA ILE A 67 -2.66 7.02 6.40
C ILE A 67 -3.11 7.86 7.59
N ARG A 68 -4.33 8.40 7.55
CA ARG A 68 -4.84 9.27 8.61
C ARG A 68 -5.04 8.52 9.92
N THR A 69 -4.63 9.14 11.03
CA THR A 69 -5.02 8.78 12.41
C THR A 69 -4.71 7.30 12.73
N CYS A 70 -3.50 6.86 12.36
CA CYS A 70 -3.10 5.45 12.38
C CYS A 70 -1.71 5.22 12.98
N ILE A 71 -1.63 4.32 13.97
CA ILE A 71 -0.37 3.96 14.65
C ILE A 71 0.28 2.69 14.10
N ASN A 72 -0.43 1.94 13.24
CA ASN A 72 0.04 0.70 12.63
C ASN A 72 -0.26 0.68 11.11
N PRO A 73 0.24 1.66 10.35
CA PRO A 73 -0.11 1.80 8.93
C PRO A 73 0.45 0.63 8.11
N VAL A 74 -0.37 0.13 7.18
CA VAL A 74 0.02 -0.76 6.10
C VAL A 74 -0.23 0.00 4.80
N TYR A 75 0.83 0.24 4.05
CA TYR A 75 0.78 1.07 2.84
C TYR A 75 0.49 0.23 1.61
N SER A 76 -0.35 0.76 0.73
CA SER A 76 -0.64 0.20 -0.59
C SER A 76 0.40 0.62 -1.62
N LYS A 77 1.08 1.76 -1.44
CA LYS A 77 2.16 2.18 -2.33
C LYS A 77 3.31 1.16 -2.31
N LEU A 78 3.73 0.76 -3.50
CA LEU A 78 4.94 -0.01 -3.74
C LEU A 78 6.09 0.93 -4.10
N PHE A 79 7.27 0.69 -3.53
CA PHE A 79 8.50 1.27 -4.04
C PHE A 79 9.14 0.30 -5.03
N THR A 80 9.36 0.74 -6.27
CA THR A 80 10.07 -0.06 -7.28
C THR A 80 11.51 0.40 -7.38
N VAL A 81 12.45 -0.48 -7.06
CA VAL A 81 13.88 -0.19 -7.07
C VAL A 81 14.60 -1.20 -7.97
N ASP A 82 15.51 -0.73 -8.80
CA ASP A 82 16.38 -1.61 -9.58
C ASP A 82 17.46 -2.19 -8.67
N PHE A 83 17.68 -3.50 -8.74
CA PHE A 83 18.69 -4.20 -7.96
C PHE A 83 19.93 -4.48 -8.82
N TYR A 84 21.06 -3.98 -8.37
CA TYR A 84 22.38 -4.17 -8.97
C TYR A 84 23.24 -4.98 -7.99
N PHE A 85 23.44 -6.27 -8.29
CA PHE A 85 24.10 -7.21 -7.39
C PHE A 85 25.53 -6.79 -6.98
N GLU A 86 26.26 -6.12 -7.88
CA GLU A 86 27.64 -5.69 -7.65
C GLU A 86 27.74 -4.38 -6.84
N GLU A 87 26.61 -3.72 -6.55
CA GLU A 87 26.58 -2.40 -5.92
C GLU A 87 26.00 -2.43 -4.51
N VAL A 88 26.61 -1.64 -3.62
CA VAL A 88 26.08 -1.43 -2.26
C VAL A 88 25.04 -0.32 -2.28
N GLN A 89 23.80 -0.68 -2.63
CA GLN A 89 22.67 0.25 -2.67
C GLN A 89 22.11 0.51 -1.26
N ARG A 90 22.47 1.65 -0.67
CA ARG A 90 22.02 2.06 0.67
C ARG A 90 20.68 2.77 0.62
N LEU A 91 19.75 2.30 1.44
CA LEU A 91 18.38 2.81 1.54
C LEU A 91 18.11 3.37 2.94
N ARG A 92 17.33 4.44 2.99
CA ARG A 92 16.81 5.02 4.21
C ARG A 92 15.30 5.20 4.10
N PHE A 93 14.56 4.64 5.04
CA PHE A 93 13.12 4.80 5.17
C PHE A 93 12.87 5.77 6.31
N GLU A 94 12.21 6.88 6.02
CA GLU A 94 11.86 7.90 7.02
C GLU A 94 10.35 7.95 7.19
N VAL A 95 9.88 7.88 8.43
CA VAL A 95 8.46 8.01 8.79
C VAL A 95 8.22 9.42 9.28
N HIS A 96 7.26 10.10 8.67
CA HIS A 96 6.90 11.48 8.98
C HIS A 96 5.40 11.57 9.30
N ASP A 97 5.04 12.41 10.26
CA ASP A 97 3.64 12.79 10.52
C ASP A 97 3.26 13.95 9.58
N ILE A 98 2.33 13.69 8.65
CA ILE A 98 1.83 14.70 7.72
C ILE A 98 0.43 15.12 8.17
N SER A 99 0.36 15.74 9.35
CA SER A 99 -0.90 16.27 9.89
C SER A 99 -1.44 17.37 8.99
N SER A 100 -2.77 17.49 8.89
CA SER A 100 -3.43 18.55 8.12
C SER A 100 -3.15 19.97 8.62
N ASN A 101 -2.62 20.10 9.84
CA ASN A 101 -2.27 21.38 10.45
C ASN A 101 -0.92 21.92 9.96
N HIS A 102 -0.10 21.05 9.34
CA HIS A 102 1.17 21.43 8.74
C HIS A 102 0.97 21.78 7.27
N ASN A 103 1.61 22.84 6.78
CA ASN A 103 1.54 23.29 5.37
C ASN A 103 2.28 22.34 4.38
N GLY A 104 2.07 21.02 4.49
CA GLY A 104 2.78 19.98 3.75
C GLY A 104 4.10 19.54 4.39
N LEU A 105 4.98 18.88 3.62
CA LEU A 105 6.17 18.21 4.15
C LEU A 105 7.23 19.13 4.80
N LYS A 106 7.15 20.44 4.58
CA LYS A 106 8.13 21.38 5.17
C LYS A 106 8.02 21.47 6.70
N GLU A 107 6.88 21.08 7.23
CA GLU A 107 6.55 21.11 8.67
C GLU A 107 6.17 19.71 9.19
N ALA A 108 6.45 18.65 8.42
CA ALA A 108 6.12 17.29 8.85
C ALA A 108 7.05 16.83 9.98
N ASP A 109 6.48 16.25 11.03
CA ASP A 109 7.24 15.81 12.20
C ASP A 109 7.93 14.47 11.93
N PHE A 110 9.24 14.42 12.13
CA PHE A 110 10.00 13.18 11.98
C PHE A 110 9.70 12.21 13.13
N LEU A 111 9.04 11.09 12.80
CA LEU A 111 8.64 10.06 13.75
C LEU A 111 9.75 9.00 13.95
N GLY A 112 10.63 8.84 12.97
CA GLY A 112 11.80 7.98 13.04
C GLY A 112 12.22 7.43 11.69
N GLY A 113 13.39 6.81 11.62
CA GLY A 113 13.90 6.24 10.38
C GLY A 113 14.66 4.94 10.56
N MET A 114 14.79 4.20 9.47
CA MET A 114 15.54 2.95 9.37
C MET A 114 16.49 3.02 8.17
N GLU A 115 17.75 2.65 8.40
CA GLU A 115 18.74 2.46 7.32
C GLU A 115 19.06 0.97 7.10
N CYS A 116 19.26 0.60 5.84
CA CYS A 116 19.64 -0.75 5.42
C CYS A 116 20.24 -0.72 4.00
N THR A 117 20.69 -1.86 3.49
CA THR A 117 21.01 -2.01 2.06
C THR A 117 19.90 -2.77 1.33
N LEU A 118 19.72 -2.52 0.04
CA LEU A 118 18.76 -3.27 -0.78
C LEU A 118 19.08 -4.77 -0.75
N GLY A 119 20.36 -5.15 -0.83
CA GLY A 119 20.80 -6.54 -0.72
C GLY A 119 20.40 -7.21 0.60
N GLN A 120 20.34 -6.48 1.73
CA GLN A 120 19.83 -7.03 3.01
C GLN A 120 18.34 -7.36 2.92
N ILE A 121 17.53 -6.51 2.28
CA ILE A 121 16.09 -6.75 2.15
C ILE A 121 15.83 -7.91 1.18
N VAL A 122 16.50 -7.91 0.03
CA VAL A 122 16.35 -8.96 -1.00
C VAL A 122 16.73 -10.33 -0.45
N SER A 123 17.86 -10.43 0.26
CA SER A 123 18.30 -11.70 0.86
C SER A 123 17.36 -12.24 1.95
N GLN A 124 16.77 -11.36 2.78
CA GLN A 124 15.88 -11.77 3.86
C GLN A 124 14.42 -11.89 3.43
N ARG A 125 14.03 -11.30 2.29
CA ARG A 125 12.66 -11.07 1.78
C ARG A 125 11.75 -10.24 2.69
N LYS A 126 11.95 -10.28 4.00
CA LYS A 126 11.22 -9.53 5.01
C LYS A 126 12.19 -9.04 6.08
N LEU A 127 12.42 -7.73 6.11
CA LEU A 127 13.26 -7.06 7.09
C LEU A 127 12.39 -6.26 8.05
N SER A 128 12.50 -6.50 9.36
CA SER A 128 11.84 -5.69 10.39
C SER A 128 12.89 -5.08 11.32
N LYS A 129 12.85 -3.76 11.50
CA LYS A 129 13.73 -3.05 12.43
C LYS A 129 12.95 -2.00 13.22
N SER A 130 13.47 -1.66 14.39
CA SER A 130 12.98 -0.51 15.15
C SER A 130 13.28 0.79 14.41
N LEU A 131 12.38 1.78 14.51
CA LEU A 131 12.65 3.11 14.00
C LEU A 131 13.55 3.87 14.97
N LEU A 132 14.47 4.68 14.43
CA LEU A 132 15.39 5.51 15.20
C LEU A 132 15.02 7.00 15.06
N LYS A 133 14.92 7.71 16.18
CA LYS A 133 14.73 9.17 16.26
C LYS A 133 15.95 9.76 16.99
N HIS A 134 16.71 10.62 16.31
CA HIS A 134 17.97 11.19 16.80
C HIS A 134 18.99 10.15 17.33
N GLY A 135 19.10 9.00 16.65
CA GLY A 135 20.03 7.93 17.03
C GLY A 135 19.55 7.00 18.13
N ASN A 136 18.42 7.30 18.78
CA ASN A 136 17.80 6.44 19.80
C ASN A 136 16.56 5.74 19.24
N THR A 137 16.18 4.60 19.82
CA THR A 137 14.93 3.92 19.45
C THR A 137 13.73 4.83 19.69
N ALA A 138 12.90 5.02 18.67
CA ALA A 138 11.67 5.80 18.71
C ALA A 138 10.57 5.02 19.45
N GLY A 139 10.73 4.82 20.76
CA GLY A 139 9.79 4.06 21.59
C GLY A 139 9.73 2.58 21.19
N LYS A 140 8.51 2.05 20.99
CA LYS A 140 8.26 0.68 20.51
C LYS A 140 7.97 0.63 19.00
N SER A 141 8.25 1.73 18.29
CA SER A 141 7.92 1.83 16.88
C SER A 141 8.88 1.01 16.02
N SER A 142 8.32 0.34 15.01
CA SER A 142 9.06 -0.49 14.08
C SER A 142 8.52 -0.34 12.67
N ILE A 143 9.38 -0.62 11.71
CA ILE A 143 9.07 -0.68 10.28
C ILE A 143 9.43 -2.08 9.77
N THR A 144 8.54 -2.62 8.95
CA THR A 144 8.73 -3.87 8.23
C THR A 144 8.73 -3.56 6.74
N VAL A 145 9.76 -4.04 6.05
CA VAL A 145 9.89 -3.97 4.58
C VAL A 145 9.89 -5.38 4.03
N ILE A 146 8.99 -5.65 3.08
CA ILE A 146 8.91 -6.93 2.37
C ILE A 146 9.31 -6.69 0.92
N ALA A 147 10.24 -7.50 0.40
CA ALA A 147 10.69 -7.47 -0.98
C ALA A 147 10.09 -8.62 -1.79
N GLU A 148 9.59 -8.30 -2.97
CA GLU A 148 9.21 -9.25 -4.01
C GLU A 148 10.01 -8.91 -5.28
N GLU A 149 10.72 -9.91 -5.81
CA GLU A 149 11.41 -9.77 -7.10
C GLU A 149 10.39 -9.88 -8.24
N LEU A 150 10.52 -9.02 -9.24
CA LEU A 150 9.74 -9.13 -10.46
C LEU A 150 10.43 -10.14 -11.39
N SER A 151 10.00 -11.40 -11.36
CA SER A 151 10.52 -12.43 -12.25
C SER A 151 9.81 -12.37 -13.61
N GLY A 152 10.52 -11.87 -14.63
CA GLY A 152 10.39 -12.29 -16.03
C GLY A 152 8.99 -12.44 -16.60
N ASN A 153 8.15 -11.42 -16.41
CA ASN A 153 7.09 -10.94 -17.29
C ASN A 153 6.50 -9.72 -16.60
N ASP A 154 6.76 -8.53 -17.15
CA ASP A 154 6.19 -7.25 -16.70
C ASP A 154 4.69 -7.17 -17.08
N ASP A 155 3.94 -8.23 -16.83
CA ASP A 155 2.51 -8.30 -17.12
C ASP A 155 1.78 -7.49 -16.05
N TYR A 156 1.23 -6.36 -16.46
CA TYR A 156 0.38 -5.51 -15.64
C TYR A 156 -1.07 -5.67 -16.08
N VAL A 157 -1.98 -5.53 -15.12
CA VAL A 157 -3.39 -5.38 -15.39
C VAL A 157 -3.87 -4.03 -14.86
N GLU A 158 -4.76 -3.40 -15.64
CA GLU A 158 -5.54 -2.26 -15.17
C GLU A 158 -6.90 -2.76 -14.71
N LEU A 159 -7.22 -2.52 -13.43
CA LEU A 159 -8.47 -2.93 -12.80
C LEU A 159 -9.29 -1.69 -12.44
N ALA A 160 -10.61 -1.81 -12.55
CA ALA A 160 -11.56 -0.81 -12.09
C ALA A 160 -12.71 -1.53 -11.38
N PHE A 161 -13.13 -0.99 -10.24
CA PHE A 161 -14.21 -1.55 -9.43
C PHE A 161 -15.32 -0.53 -9.27
N ASN A 162 -16.56 -1.03 -9.29
CA ASN A 162 -17.74 -0.25 -8.96
C ASN A 162 -18.55 -1.04 -7.93
N ALA A 163 -19.13 -0.36 -6.95
CA ALA A 163 -20.10 -0.95 -6.04
C ALA A 163 -21.47 -0.31 -6.22
N ARG A 164 -22.52 -1.00 -5.74
CA ARG A 164 -23.90 -0.54 -5.80
C ARG A 164 -24.63 -0.99 -4.55
N LYS A 165 -25.49 -0.12 -4.01
CA LYS A 165 -26.34 -0.40 -2.85
C LYS A 165 -25.56 -0.97 -1.65
N LEU A 166 -24.41 -0.38 -1.35
CA LEU A 166 -23.65 -0.72 -0.15
C LEU A 166 -24.49 -0.46 1.11
N ASP A 167 -24.23 -1.23 2.17
CA ASP A 167 -24.79 -0.95 3.48
C ASP A 167 -24.32 0.42 3.98
N ASP A 168 -25.26 1.24 4.42
CA ASP A 168 -24.97 2.52 5.05
C ASP A 168 -24.58 2.30 6.53
N LYS A 169 -23.50 2.93 6.98
CA LYS A 169 -23.04 2.89 8.38
C LYS A 169 -23.22 4.21 9.10
N ASP A 170 -23.55 5.28 8.39
CA ASP A 170 -23.73 6.61 8.96
C ASP A 170 -25.19 6.89 9.36
N PHE A 171 -25.36 7.76 10.37
CA PHE A 171 -26.69 8.14 10.88
C PHE A 171 -27.27 9.40 10.22
N PHE A 172 -26.43 10.30 9.67
CA PHE A 172 -26.86 11.59 9.08
C PHE A 172 -26.19 11.91 7.73
N SER A 173 -25.31 11.02 7.26
CA SER A 173 -24.69 11.00 5.93
C SER A 173 -24.88 9.59 5.37
N LYS A 174 -24.40 9.36 4.15
CA LYS A 174 -24.11 8.01 3.67
C LYS A 174 -22.66 7.69 3.95
N SER A 175 -22.36 6.41 4.01
CA SER A 175 -20.98 5.91 4.03
C SER A 175 -20.07 6.54 2.96
N ASP A 176 -18.80 6.62 3.33
CA ASP A 176 -17.62 7.06 2.60
C ASP A 176 -16.74 5.85 2.19
N PRO A 177 -17.17 5.01 1.22
CA PRO A 177 -16.54 3.71 1.01
C PRO A 177 -15.17 3.77 0.32
N PHE A 178 -14.29 2.88 0.77
CA PHE A 178 -13.06 2.48 0.08
C PHE A 178 -12.90 0.95 0.05
N LEU A 179 -12.15 0.46 -0.93
CA LEU A 179 -11.90 -0.97 -1.17
C LEU A 179 -10.44 -1.30 -0.87
N GLU A 180 -10.23 -2.38 -0.12
CA GLU A 180 -8.93 -3.03 0.05
C GLU A 180 -8.94 -4.41 -0.61
N ILE A 181 -7.89 -4.70 -1.37
CA ILE A 181 -7.67 -5.98 -2.04
C ILE A 181 -6.46 -6.66 -1.39
N PHE A 182 -6.68 -7.85 -0.84
CA PHE A 182 -5.64 -8.66 -0.22
C PHE A 182 -5.40 -9.94 -1.03
N ARG A 183 -4.13 -10.23 -1.30
CA ARG A 183 -3.70 -11.55 -1.77
C ARG A 183 -3.58 -12.49 -0.58
N MET A 184 -4.16 -13.67 -0.69
CA MET A 184 -3.94 -14.74 0.28
C MET A 184 -2.66 -15.50 -0.08
N ASN A 185 -1.69 -15.51 0.84
CA ASN A 185 -0.46 -16.27 0.71
C ASN A 185 -0.67 -17.74 1.12
N ASP A 186 0.29 -18.60 0.76
CA ASP A 186 0.20 -20.05 1.02
C ASP A 186 0.28 -20.39 2.52
N ASP A 187 0.90 -19.51 3.32
CA ASP A 187 0.94 -19.57 4.79
C ASP A 187 -0.32 -18.99 5.46
N ALA A 188 -1.39 -18.76 4.67
CA ALA A 188 -2.64 -18.13 5.07
C ALA A 188 -2.53 -16.66 5.53
N THR A 189 -1.35 -16.04 5.42
CA THR A 189 -1.22 -14.60 5.67
C THR A 189 -1.88 -13.80 4.55
N GLN A 190 -2.27 -12.58 4.87
CA GLN A 190 -2.86 -11.63 3.92
C GLN A 190 -1.85 -10.55 3.58
N GLN A 191 -1.79 -10.21 2.30
CA GLN A 191 -0.92 -9.16 1.79
C GLN A 191 -1.76 -8.12 1.07
N LEU A 192 -1.74 -6.88 1.56
CA LEU A 192 -2.43 -5.76 0.91
C LEU A 192 -1.80 -5.54 -0.46
N VAL A 193 -2.60 -5.71 -1.52
CA VAL A 193 -2.21 -5.48 -2.91
C VAL A 193 -2.54 -4.05 -3.31
N HIS A 194 -3.77 -3.63 -3.03
CA HIS A 194 -4.26 -2.32 -3.42
C HIS A 194 -5.28 -1.78 -2.42
N ARG A 195 -5.26 -0.47 -2.21
CA ARG A 195 -6.31 0.30 -1.53
C ARG A 195 -6.76 1.43 -2.45
N THR A 196 -8.05 1.53 -2.70
CA THR A 196 -8.63 2.61 -3.51
C THR A 196 -8.70 3.92 -2.75
N GLU A 197 -9.04 5.01 -3.44
CA GLU A 197 -9.48 6.22 -2.78
C GLU A 197 -10.80 6.03 -2.02
N VAL A 198 -11.04 6.94 -1.07
CA VAL A 198 -12.31 7.11 -0.37
C VAL A 198 -13.25 7.92 -1.25
N VAL A 199 -14.48 7.44 -1.45
CA VAL A 199 -15.52 8.17 -2.17
C VAL A 199 -16.57 8.63 -1.16
N MET A 200 -16.60 9.93 -0.89
CA MET A 200 -17.45 10.48 0.18
C MET A 200 -18.95 10.40 -0.15
N ASN A 201 -19.78 10.07 0.85
CA ASN A 201 -21.23 10.14 0.88
C ASN A 201 -21.90 9.39 -0.29
N ASN A 202 -21.50 8.14 -0.54
CA ASN A 202 -21.89 7.40 -1.73
C ASN A 202 -22.01 5.88 -1.52
N LEU A 203 -23.24 5.34 -1.55
CA LEU A 203 -23.49 3.89 -1.48
C LEU A 203 -23.34 3.15 -2.82
N SER A 204 -22.95 3.84 -3.89
CA SER A 204 -22.70 3.25 -5.22
C SER A 204 -21.45 3.86 -5.86
N PRO A 205 -20.27 3.72 -5.20
CA PRO A 205 -19.04 4.33 -5.66
C PRO A 205 -18.53 3.68 -6.96
N ALA A 206 -17.92 4.52 -7.80
CA ALA A 206 -17.05 4.09 -8.88
C ALA A 206 -15.63 4.56 -8.52
N TRP A 207 -14.76 3.63 -8.15
CA TRP A 207 -13.38 3.94 -7.81
C TRP A 207 -12.54 4.09 -9.09
N LYS A 208 -11.47 4.88 -9.02
CA LYS A 208 -10.54 5.08 -10.13
C LYS A 208 -9.89 3.76 -10.55
N SER A 209 -9.58 3.65 -11.84
CA SER A 209 -8.78 2.54 -12.32
C SER A 209 -7.37 2.61 -11.74
N PHE A 210 -6.76 1.45 -11.52
CA PHE A 210 -5.40 1.35 -11.04
C PHE A 210 -4.66 0.22 -11.77
N LYS A 211 -3.34 0.38 -11.89
CA LYS A 211 -2.47 -0.64 -12.47
C LYS A 211 -1.76 -1.41 -11.37
N VAL A 212 -1.66 -2.72 -11.53
CA VAL A 212 -0.95 -3.62 -10.62
C VAL A 212 -0.25 -4.71 -11.41
N SER A 213 0.95 -5.13 -10.99
CA SER A 213 1.62 -6.27 -11.60
C SER A 213 0.85 -7.56 -11.28
N VAL A 214 0.78 -8.48 -12.23
CA VAL A 214 0.14 -9.79 -12.01
C VAL A 214 0.86 -10.57 -10.89
N ASN A 215 2.17 -10.35 -10.74
CA ASN A 215 2.96 -10.87 -9.62
C ASN A 215 2.50 -10.31 -8.26
N SER A 216 2.36 -8.98 -8.14
CA SER A 216 1.81 -8.36 -6.93
C SER A 216 0.40 -8.87 -6.61
N LEU A 217 -0.46 -8.93 -7.64
CA LEU A 217 -1.86 -9.29 -7.48
C LEU A 217 -2.04 -10.74 -7.03
N CYS A 218 -1.38 -11.69 -7.70
CA CYS A 218 -1.67 -13.11 -7.55
C CYS A 218 -0.44 -14.03 -7.57
N SER A 219 0.77 -13.47 -7.46
CA SER A 219 2.04 -14.22 -7.51
C SER A 219 2.19 -15.07 -8.79
N GLY A 220 1.64 -14.57 -9.90
CA GLY A 220 1.63 -15.29 -11.18
C GLY A 220 0.63 -16.45 -11.26
N ASP A 221 -0.14 -16.74 -10.21
CA ASP A 221 -1.17 -17.78 -10.17
C ASP A 221 -2.57 -17.16 -10.30
N PRO A 222 -3.23 -17.23 -11.47
CA PRO A 222 -4.53 -16.61 -11.68
C PRO A 222 -5.66 -17.19 -10.82
N ASP A 223 -5.50 -18.41 -10.29
CA ASP A 223 -6.46 -19.07 -9.41
C ASP A 223 -6.23 -18.70 -7.92
N ARG A 224 -5.15 -17.96 -7.60
CA ARG A 224 -4.87 -17.51 -6.24
C ARG A 224 -5.98 -16.63 -5.70
N ARG A 225 -6.38 -16.93 -4.45
CA ARG A 225 -7.52 -16.29 -3.79
C ARG A 225 -7.20 -14.83 -3.42
N LEU A 226 -8.09 -13.93 -3.83
CA LEU A 226 -8.11 -12.53 -3.46
C LEU A 226 -9.27 -12.30 -2.49
N LYS A 227 -8.98 -11.64 -1.37
CA LYS A 227 -9.98 -11.15 -0.42
C LYS A 227 -10.17 -9.66 -0.64
N CYS A 228 -11.40 -9.26 -0.96
CA CYS A 228 -11.76 -7.87 -1.18
C CYS A 228 -12.65 -7.41 -0.03
N ILE A 229 -12.28 -6.31 0.62
CA ILE A 229 -13.00 -5.76 1.78
C ILE A 229 -13.38 -4.32 1.47
N VAL A 230 -14.65 -4.00 1.65
CA VAL A 230 -15.17 -2.63 1.56
C VAL A 230 -15.37 -2.11 2.98
N TRP A 231 -14.81 -0.94 3.24
CA TRP A 231 -14.85 -0.24 4.50
C TRP A 231 -15.53 1.11 4.33
N ASP A 232 -16.17 1.58 5.39
CA ASP A 232 -16.61 2.95 5.55
C ASP A 232 -15.49 3.76 6.19
N TRP A 233 -15.10 4.88 5.58
CA TRP A 233 -14.03 5.71 6.13
C TRP A 233 -14.56 6.55 7.29
N ASP A 234 -13.70 6.69 8.30
CA ASP A 234 -13.99 7.42 9.54
C ASP A 234 -12.80 8.29 9.90
N SER A 235 -13.05 9.56 10.16
CA SER A 235 -12.00 10.53 10.51
C SER A 235 -11.19 10.16 11.76
N ASN A 236 -11.75 9.34 12.67
CA ASN A 236 -11.08 8.88 13.89
C ASN A 236 -10.14 7.66 13.67
N GLY A 237 -10.02 7.19 12.42
CA GLY A 237 -9.21 6.05 11.99
C GLY A 237 -9.78 4.67 12.37
N LYS A 238 -11.01 4.58 12.88
CA LYS A 238 -11.72 3.33 13.19
C LYS A 238 -12.80 3.06 12.15
N HIS A 239 -12.36 2.77 10.93
CA HIS A 239 -13.23 2.51 9.79
C HIS A 239 -14.22 1.37 10.04
N ASP A 240 -15.48 1.61 9.71
CA ASP A 240 -16.55 0.63 9.88
C ASP A 240 -16.59 -0.39 8.75
N PHE A 241 -16.74 -1.66 9.10
CA PHE A 241 -16.78 -2.74 8.11
C PHE A 241 -18.13 -2.74 7.37
N ILE A 242 -18.10 -2.50 6.05
CA ILE A 242 -19.28 -2.59 5.18
C ILE A 242 -19.51 -4.05 4.81
N GLY A 243 -18.59 -4.67 4.09
CA GLY A 243 -18.72 -6.05 3.65
C GLY A 243 -17.46 -6.57 2.98
N GLU A 244 -17.47 -7.86 2.64
CA GLU A 244 -16.36 -8.52 1.95
C GLU A 244 -16.86 -9.47 0.86
N PHE A 245 -15.99 -9.74 -0.10
CA PHE A 245 -16.16 -10.81 -1.08
C PHE A 245 -14.82 -11.46 -1.37
N THR A 246 -14.86 -12.62 -2.01
CA THR A 246 -13.68 -13.36 -2.46
C THR A 246 -13.74 -13.51 -3.97
N SER A 247 -12.58 -13.41 -4.62
CA SER A 247 -12.45 -13.67 -6.05
C SER A 247 -11.05 -14.20 -6.39
N THR A 248 -10.76 -14.34 -7.67
CA THR A 248 -9.45 -14.68 -8.24
C THR A 248 -9.18 -13.81 -9.47
N PHE A 249 -7.91 -13.67 -9.87
CA PHE A 249 -7.60 -12.93 -11.10
C PHE A 249 -8.24 -13.59 -12.34
N LYS A 250 -8.36 -14.92 -12.35
CA LYS A 250 -9.04 -15.67 -13.40
C LYS A 250 -10.51 -15.29 -13.57
N GLU A 251 -11.24 -15.11 -12.47
CA GLU A 251 -12.62 -14.62 -12.51
C GLU A 251 -12.68 -13.18 -13.03
N MET A 252 -11.82 -12.30 -12.52
CA MET A 252 -11.76 -10.89 -12.93
C MET A 252 -11.48 -10.74 -14.43
N ARG A 253 -10.62 -11.59 -15.01
CA ARG A 253 -10.34 -11.60 -16.46
C ARG A 253 -11.59 -11.86 -17.31
N GLY A 254 -12.64 -12.47 -16.77
CA GLY A 254 -13.91 -12.62 -17.48
C GLY A 254 -14.47 -11.27 -17.98
N ALA A 255 -14.20 -10.17 -17.27
CA ALA A 255 -14.61 -8.83 -17.70
C ALA A 255 -13.90 -8.38 -18.99
N MET A 256 -12.63 -8.79 -19.18
CA MET A 256 -11.88 -8.53 -20.41
C MET A 256 -12.44 -9.31 -21.60
N GLU A 257 -13.11 -10.43 -21.34
CA GLU A 257 -13.81 -11.26 -22.33
C GLU A 257 -15.26 -10.79 -22.58
N GLY A 258 -15.64 -9.62 -22.06
CA GLY A 258 -16.99 -9.05 -22.20
C GLY A 258 -18.05 -9.66 -21.29
N LYS A 259 -17.67 -10.51 -20.32
CA LYS A 259 -18.61 -11.07 -19.34
C LYS A 259 -18.91 -10.03 -18.25
N GLN A 260 -20.14 -10.02 -17.76
CA GLN A 260 -20.47 -9.29 -16.55
C GLN A 260 -19.91 -10.05 -15.34
N VAL A 261 -18.94 -9.46 -14.65
CA VAL A 261 -18.35 -10.01 -13.43
C VAL A 261 -18.79 -9.18 -12.23
N GLN A 262 -19.43 -9.83 -11.26
CA GLN A 262 -19.94 -9.18 -10.05
C GLN A 262 -19.97 -10.15 -8.88
N TRP A 263 -19.82 -9.63 -7.67
CA TRP A 263 -19.85 -10.39 -6.43
C TRP A 263 -20.77 -9.70 -5.41
N GLU A 264 -21.39 -10.48 -4.53
CA GLU A 264 -22.12 -9.94 -3.38
C GLU A 264 -21.13 -9.44 -2.32
N CYS A 265 -21.18 -8.15 -1.98
CA CYS A 265 -20.39 -7.57 -0.91
C CYS A 265 -21.12 -7.78 0.42
N ILE A 266 -20.70 -8.80 1.18
CA ILE A 266 -21.49 -9.30 2.30
C ILE A 266 -20.88 -8.90 3.63
N ASN A 267 -21.70 -8.38 4.52
CA ASN A 267 -21.39 -8.32 5.94
C ASN A 267 -21.75 -9.65 6.65
N PRO A 268 -20.79 -10.47 7.11
CA PRO A 268 -21.12 -11.75 7.74
C PRO A 268 -21.98 -11.60 9.00
N LYS A 269 -21.79 -10.52 9.76
CA LYS A 269 -22.59 -10.24 10.97
C LYS A 269 -24.04 -9.93 10.63
N TYR A 270 -24.31 -9.23 9.52
CA TYR A 270 -25.68 -8.95 9.10
C TYR A 270 -26.31 -10.17 8.43
N LYS A 271 -25.57 -10.90 7.60
CA LYS A 271 -26.03 -12.16 6.99
C LYS A 271 -26.50 -13.19 8.02
N ALA A 272 -25.79 -13.29 9.15
CA ALA A 272 -26.20 -14.16 10.26
C ALA A 272 -27.50 -13.73 10.96
N LYS A 273 -27.82 -12.43 10.96
CA LYS A 273 -28.99 -11.86 11.67
C LYS A 273 -30.22 -11.67 10.79
N LYS A 274 -30.03 -11.40 9.49
CA LYS A 274 -31.07 -11.01 8.54
C LYS A 274 -31.23 -12.11 7.48
N LYS A 275 -32.33 -12.87 7.54
CA LYS A 275 -32.60 -14.02 6.64
C LYS A 275 -32.53 -13.70 5.13
N ASN A 276 -32.84 -12.47 4.73
CA ASN A 276 -32.90 -12.05 3.33
C ASN A 276 -31.81 -11.03 2.94
N TYR A 277 -30.71 -10.98 3.70
CA TYR A 277 -29.58 -10.09 3.40
C TYR A 277 -28.78 -10.60 2.21
N LYS A 278 -28.51 -9.69 1.27
CA LYS A 278 -27.82 -9.91 -0.01
C LYS A 278 -26.96 -8.71 -0.31
#